data_AF-A0A813JQL4-F1
#
_entry.id   AF-A0A813JQL4-F1
#
_cell.length_a   1.000
_cell.length_b   1.000
_cell.length_c   1.000
_cell.angle_alpha   90.00
_cell.angle_beta   90.00
_cell.angle_gamma   90.00
#
_symmetry.space_group_name_H-M   'P 1'
#
loop_
_entity.id
_entity.type
_entity.pdbx_description
1 polymer ?
#
loop_
_entity_poly.entity_id
_entity_poly.type
_entity_poly.pdbx_seq_one_letter_code
_entity_poly.pdbx_strand_id
1 'polypeptide(L)'
;MPTIPVTNKFSVQPRISSTITASELRVTFSASDAGLGPRLDYECHVSFMAVFMLSQVVLAGFNFFLGLQGVGRYDRVAPAAFRSAGVVQGLQTLTVSGCALTHGFAYKVYVYVTGPNDNTDGTLSSPLPALVAPGRSNHFTAVQTVVGSPTTSGAQLSFSVPVAGYAWAVAVKSENVASLTTMILTTGSGTICSMQLVAITAGSNLLTLSGCDFEASVKYSVVTYVTNAGSGDDGTVSPPVNIFIQSSNGFQVQPYLVDVPTASDVKANFRTTSAGGWVWGAIVSMDNYSYVTIDGLKNGDMMFLCQSGKVNADDIRDVLMAITGCNLPAGVEFKLFTYTEGIGDHNDGVLAAPVTVMVPTSNSFLCPVTMVGDASTDGVTLKYETAMVSGKVWGQILKKGHSHLLSLDNVKTMAYAVGGANCMMQGPAVGRGTNPNMASFTQCALTRSETYQARH
;
A
#
# COMPACT_ATOMS: atom_id res chain seq x y z
N MET A 1 19.33 51.08 -39.21
CA MET A 1 19.70 49.65 -39.36
C MET A 1 18.94 49.10 -40.55
N PRO A 2 19.58 48.43 -41.52
CA PRO A 2 18.88 47.80 -42.62
C PRO A 2 18.06 46.62 -42.06
N THR A 3 16.75 46.66 -42.26
CA THR A 3 15.86 45.52 -41.95
C THR A 3 16.13 44.43 -42.97
N ILE A 4 16.56 43.25 -42.51
CA ILE A 4 16.65 42.06 -43.33
C ILE A 4 15.24 41.79 -43.89
N PRO A 5 15.04 41.74 -45.22
CA PRO A 5 13.74 41.47 -45.80
C PRO A 5 13.28 40.07 -45.39
N VAL A 6 12.08 39.94 -44.84
CA VAL A 6 11.48 38.62 -44.61
C VAL A 6 11.09 38.00 -45.97
N THR A 7 11.30 36.69 -46.11
CA THR A 7 11.16 35.97 -47.40
C THR A 7 9.72 35.68 -47.79
N ASN A 8 8.78 35.75 -46.85
CA ASN A 8 7.35 35.65 -47.11
C ASN A 8 6.54 36.36 -46.03
N LYS A 9 5.42 36.97 -46.39
CA LYS A 9 4.53 37.71 -45.46
C LYS A 9 3.08 37.26 -45.63
N PHE A 10 2.29 37.48 -44.58
CA PHE A 10 0.84 37.33 -44.69
C PHE A 10 0.24 38.50 -45.49
N SER A 11 -0.42 38.20 -46.60
CA SER A 11 -1.28 39.15 -47.33
C SER A 11 -2.69 39.20 -46.71
N VAL A 12 -3.12 38.10 -46.09
CA VAL A 12 -4.31 38.02 -45.22
C VAL A 12 -3.90 37.35 -43.93
N GLN A 13 -4.12 38.04 -42.79
CA GLN A 13 -3.78 37.51 -41.47
C GLN A 13 -4.49 36.17 -41.21
N PRO A 14 -3.78 35.19 -40.61
CA PRO A 14 -4.38 33.91 -40.25
C PRO A 14 -5.59 34.05 -39.33
N ARG A 15 -6.61 33.23 -39.59
CA ARG A 15 -7.78 33.08 -38.72
C ARG A 15 -8.21 31.63 -38.62
N ILE A 16 -8.80 31.28 -37.49
CA ILE A 16 -9.46 29.99 -37.32
C ILE A 16 -10.77 30.05 -38.10
N SER A 17 -10.96 29.12 -39.04
CA SER A 17 -12.07 29.17 -40.02
C SER A 17 -13.18 28.16 -39.78
N SER A 18 -13.05 27.34 -38.73
CA SER A 18 -14.09 26.41 -38.28
C SER A 18 -14.12 26.32 -36.76
N THR A 19 -15.18 25.73 -36.22
CA THR A 19 -15.17 25.26 -34.83
C THR A 19 -14.01 24.28 -34.64
N ILE A 20 -13.27 24.45 -33.55
CA ILE A 20 -12.14 23.59 -33.20
C ILE A 20 -12.69 22.36 -32.48
N THR A 21 -12.24 21.18 -32.88
CA THR A 21 -12.54 19.93 -32.19
C THR A 21 -11.28 19.41 -31.51
N ALA A 22 -11.41 18.41 -30.65
CA ALA A 22 -10.26 17.75 -30.04
C ALA A 22 -9.28 17.15 -31.06
N SER A 23 -9.77 16.78 -32.25
CA SER A 23 -9.02 16.06 -33.28
C SER A 23 -8.66 16.89 -34.52
N GLU A 24 -9.30 18.04 -34.72
CA GLU A 24 -9.18 18.85 -35.94
C GLU A 24 -9.23 20.36 -35.66
N LEU A 25 -8.35 21.09 -36.35
CA LEU A 25 -8.35 22.55 -36.45
C LEU A 25 -8.25 22.96 -37.92
N ARG A 26 -8.98 24.01 -38.33
CA ARG A 26 -8.81 24.65 -39.64
C ARG A 26 -8.36 26.09 -39.50
N VAL A 27 -7.30 26.44 -40.24
CA VAL A 27 -6.75 27.79 -40.28
C VAL A 27 -6.74 28.29 -41.72
N THR A 28 -7.32 29.46 -41.94
CA THR A 28 -7.38 30.12 -43.25
C THR A 28 -6.54 31.38 -43.25
N PHE A 29 -5.72 31.56 -44.27
CA PHE A 29 -4.81 32.70 -44.43
C PHE A 29 -4.43 32.90 -45.91
N SER A 30 -3.68 33.95 -46.21
CA SER A 30 -3.03 34.12 -47.51
C SER A 30 -1.61 34.67 -47.32
N ALA A 31 -0.69 34.25 -48.18
CA ALA A 31 0.69 34.73 -48.20
C ALA A 31 0.94 35.61 -49.43
N SER A 32 1.97 36.46 -49.39
CA SER A 32 2.39 37.29 -50.51
C SER A 32 2.96 36.46 -51.65
N ASP A 33 3.65 35.37 -51.31
CA ASP A 33 4.39 34.55 -52.26
C ASP A 33 3.92 33.10 -52.20
N ALA A 34 3.72 32.50 -53.38
CA ALA A 34 3.42 31.08 -53.52
C ALA A 34 4.72 30.28 -53.40
N GLY A 35 4.71 29.26 -52.56
CA GLY A 35 5.60 28.11 -52.67
C GLY A 35 5.09 27.14 -53.72
N LEU A 36 6.01 26.54 -54.47
CA LEU A 36 5.68 25.45 -55.38
C LEU A 36 5.08 24.30 -54.55
N GLY A 37 3.85 23.90 -54.88
CA GLY A 37 3.20 22.73 -54.29
C GLY A 37 3.97 21.43 -54.57
N PRO A 38 3.60 20.30 -53.95
CA PRO A 38 4.32 19.05 -54.13
C PRO A 38 4.13 18.54 -55.57
N ARG A 39 5.10 18.84 -56.44
CA ARG A 39 5.32 18.08 -57.67
C ARG A 39 6.38 17.05 -57.34
N LEU A 40 5.99 15.78 -57.43
CA LEU A 40 6.93 14.68 -57.64
C LEU A 40 7.69 15.04 -58.92
N ASP A 41 8.93 15.49 -58.78
CA ASP A 41 10.09 15.12 -59.58
C ASP A 41 11.28 16.01 -59.16
N TYR A 42 12.48 15.43 -59.22
CA TYR A 42 13.70 15.79 -58.51
C TYR A 42 14.12 17.27 -58.62
N GLU A 43 14.63 17.80 -57.48
CA GLU A 43 15.13 19.16 -57.22
C GLU A 43 14.06 20.26 -57.07
N CYS A 44 13.36 20.28 -55.92
CA CYS A 44 12.36 21.31 -55.60
C CYS A 44 12.74 22.13 -54.36
N HIS A 45 12.88 23.44 -54.56
CA HIS A 45 12.83 24.46 -53.52
C HIS A 45 11.37 24.64 -53.08
N VAL A 46 11.03 24.20 -51.86
CA VAL A 46 9.65 24.18 -51.35
C VAL A 46 9.50 25.23 -50.25
N SER A 47 8.52 26.12 -50.35
CA SER A 47 8.15 27.00 -49.24
C SER A 47 7.32 26.21 -48.24
N PHE A 48 7.75 26.19 -46.98
CA PHE A 48 7.08 25.47 -45.91
C PHE A 48 6.21 26.42 -45.08
N MET A 49 5.08 25.89 -44.65
CA MET A 49 4.26 26.45 -43.58
C MET A 49 4.33 25.52 -42.38
N ALA A 50 4.26 26.05 -41.16
CA ALA A 50 4.08 25.25 -39.95
C ALA A 50 2.95 25.82 -39.08
N VAL A 51 2.06 24.95 -38.59
CA VAL A 51 1.09 25.27 -37.53
C VAL A 51 1.54 24.64 -36.23
N PHE A 52 1.56 25.43 -35.16
CA PHE A 52 1.86 24.97 -33.82
C PHE A 52 0.70 25.29 -32.88
N MET A 53 0.39 24.36 -31.98
CA MET A 53 -0.56 24.57 -30.88
C MET A 53 0.14 24.36 -29.55
N LEU A 54 0.02 25.34 -28.65
CA LEU A 54 0.60 25.30 -27.32
C LEU A 54 -0.50 25.50 -26.26
N SER A 55 -0.47 24.68 -25.21
CA SER A 55 -1.27 24.91 -24.01
C SER A 55 -0.66 26.05 -23.18
N GLN A 56 -1.47 26.78 -22.43
CA GLN A 56 -0.99 27.95 -21.66
C GLN A 56 0.00 27.62 -20.53
N VAL A 57 0.15 26.34 -20.16
CA VAL A 57 0.97 25.88 -19.02
C VAL A 57 2.47 25.80 -19.36
N VAL A 58 2.86 25.71 -20.64
CA VAL A 58 4.23 25.32 -21.07
C VAL A 58 5.17 26.52 -21.37
N LEU A 59 4.67 27.76 -21.27
CA LEU A 59 5.42 28.94 -21.74
C LEU A 59 6.61 29.36 -20.86
N ALA A 60 6.85 28.74 -19.70
CA ALA A 60 7.86 29.21 -18.74
C ALA A 60 9.31 28.72 -18.99
N GLY A 61 9.61 27.92 -20.02
CA GLY A 61 10.96 27.37 -20.21
C GLY A 61 11.41 26.99 -21.63
N PHE A 62 10.62 27.27 -22.67
CA PHE A 62 10.93 26.85 -24.03
C PHE A 62 11.64 27.94 -24.84
N ASN A 63 12.89 27.69 -25.28
CA ASN A 63 13.57 28.51 -26.29
C ASN A 63 12.95 28.25 -27.67
N PHE A 64 11.94 29.06 -28.01
CA PHE A 64 11.05 28.94 -29.16
C PHE A 64 11.75 28.76 -30.53
N PHE A 65 12.97 29.28 -30.68
CA PHE A 65 13.70 29.28 -31.95
C PHE A 65 14.51 28.00 -32.24
N LEU A 66 15.00 27.29 -31.22
CA LEU A 66 15.78 26.05 -31.43
C LEU A 66 14.88 24.83 -31.73
N GLY A 67 13.61 24.87 -31.31
CA GLY A 67 12.61 23.85 -31.64
C GLY A 67 12.08 23.91 -33.08
N LEU A 68 12.28 25.03 -33.79
CA LEU A 68 11.82 25.21 -35.17
C LEU A 68 12.63 24.40 -36.20
N GLN A 69 13.86 23.99 -35.87
CA GLN A 69 14.75 23.25 -36.79
C GLN A 69 15.12 21.83 -36.32
N GLY A 70 14.65 21.39 -35.14
CA GLY A 70 15.24 20.26 -34.41
C GLY A 70 14.32 19.10 -34.03
N VAL A 71 13.06 19.02 -34.48
CA VAL A 71 12.15 17.93 -34.05
C VAL A 71 12.39 16.63 -34.84
N GLY A 72 13.64 16.17 -34.80
CA GLY A 72 13.97 14.76 -34.89
C GLY A 72 13.79 14.11 -33.52
N ARG A 73 12.70 13.35 -33.36
CA ARG A 73 12.54 12.22 -32.44
C ARG A 73 12.66 12.36 -30.91
N TYR A 74 12.97 13.48 -30.27
CA TYR A 74 13.00 13.54 -28.80
C TYR A 74 12.16 14.68 -28.18
N ASP A 75 11.43 14.31 -27.13
CA ASP A 75 10.55 15.08 -26.24
C ASP A 75 9.20 15.57 -26.76
N ARG A 76 8.23 14.62 -26.80
CA ARG A 76 6.79 14.91 -26.74
C ARG A 76 6.39 15.25 -25.31
N VAL A 77 6.53 16.51 -24.92
CA VAL A 77 5.82 17.04 -23.73
C VAL A 77 4.91 18.17 -24.23
N ALA A 78 3.59 17.92 -24.17
CA ALA A 78 2.45 18.69 -24.70
C ALA A 78 2.00 18.35 -26.14
N PRO A 79 0.69 18.43 -26.46
CA PRO A 79 0.14 17.99 -27.74
C PRO A 79 0.42 19.04 -28.83
N ALA A 80 1.67 19.14 -29.27
CA ALA A 80 2.03 19.93 -30.42
C ALA A 80 1.64 19.14 -31.69
N ALA A 81 0.45 19.41 -32.22
CA ALA A 81 0.10 18.95 -33.57
C ALA A 81 0.88 19.80 -34.58
N PHE A 82 1.82 19.17 -35.30
CA PHE A 82 2.62 19.80 -36.36
C PHE A 82 2.16 19.30 -37.73
N ARG A 83 1.87 20.24 -38.62
CA ARG A 83 1.60 19.97 -40.04
C ARG A 83 2.28 21.01 -40.89
N SER A 84 2.95 20.53 -41.94
CA SER A 84 3.50 21.35 -43.00
C SER A 84 2.76 21.13 -44.31
N ALA A 85 2.55 22.21 -45.06
CA ALA A 85 1.94 22.21 -46.37
C ALA A 85 2.60 23.28 -47.25
N GLY A 86 2.53 23.09 -48.58
CA GLY A 86 2.94 24.12 -49.53
C GLY A 86 2.01 25.33 -49.46
N VAL A 87 2.58 26.52 -49.59
CA VAL A 87 1.84 27.78 -49.55
C VAL A 87 1.41 28.19 -50.96
N VAL A 88 0.13 28.37 -51.24
CA VAL A 88 -0.33 28.94 -52.52
C VAL A 88 -0.58 30.45 -52.43
N GLN A 89 -0.44 31.16 -53.55
CA GLN A 89 -0.91 32.54 -53.66
C GLN A 89 -2.43 32.59 -53.55
N GLY A 90 -2.96 33.57 -52.82
CA GLY A 90 -4.39 33.69 -52.54
C GLY A 90 -4.81 32.98 -51.26
N LEU A 91 -6.12 32.96 -51.00
CA LEU A 91 -6.68 32.45 -49.76
C LEU A 91 -6.60 30.91 -49.73
N GLN A 92 -5.97 30.35 -48.70
CA GLN A 92 -5.84 28.91 -48.52
C GLN A 92 -6.26 28.50 -47.11
N THR A 93 -6.72 27.26 -46.97
CA THR A 93 -7.14 26.67 -45.69
C THR A 93 -6.33 25.41 -45.43
N LEU A 94 -5.66 25.38 -44.28
CA LEU A 94 -4.98 24.19 -43.79
C LEU A 94 -5.85 23.51 -42.74
N THR A 95 -6.08 22.21 -42.93
CA THR A 95 -6.69 21.33 -41.93
C THR A 95 -5.59 20.59 -41.18
N VAL A 96 -5.48 20.83 -39.87
CA VAL A 96 -4.60 20.11 -38.96
C VAL A 96 -5.43 19.00 -38.31
N SER A 97 -5.28 17.77 -38.80
CA SER A 97 -5.97 16.58 -38.31
C SER A 97 -5.07 15.67 -37.48
N GLY A 98 -5.67 14.87 -36.60
CA GLY A 98 -4.94 13.97 -35.69
C GLY A 98 -4.42 14.68 -34.45
N CYS A 99 -5.06 15.78 -34.05
CA CYS A 99 -4.75 16.47 -32.81
C CYS A 99 -5.22 15.66 -31.59
N ALA A 100 -4.62 15.96 -30.44
CA ALA A 100 -4.98 15.43 -29.13
C ALA A 100 -5.31 16.58 -28.17
N LEU A 101 -6.20 17.48 -28.59
CA LEU A 101 -6.55 18.64 -27.77
C LEU A 101 -7.57 18.24 -26.72
N THR A 102 -7.39 18.75 -25.50
CA THR A 102 -8.27 18.53 -24.36
C THR A 102 -9.51 19.40 -24.50
N HIS A 103 -10.69 18.79 -24.44
CA HIS A 103 -11.95 19.54 -24.41
C HIS A 103 -11.98 20.56 -23.25
N GLY A 104 -12.54 21.74 -23.51
CA GLY A 104 -12.64 22.82 -22.53
C GLY A 104 -11.34 23.62 -22.28
N PHE A 105 -10.21 23.22 -22.89
CA PHE A 105 -8.96 23.97 -22.77
C PHE A 105 -8.81 25.05 -23.85
N ALA A 106 -8.13 26.14 -23.48
CA ALA A 106 -7.74 27.20 -24.39
C ALA A 106 -6.27 27.01 -24.83
N TYR A 107 -6.08 27.00 -26.15
CA TYR A 107 -4.79 26.87 -26.83
C TYR A 107 -4.46 28.18 -27.56
N LYS A 108 -3.18 28.36 -27.86
CA LYS A 108 -2.71 29.38 -28.80
C LYS A 108 -2.20 28.70 -30.06
N VAL A 109 -2.76 29.07 -31.20
CA VAL A 109 -2.32 28.60 -32.52
C VAL A 109 -1.41 29.65 -33.13
N TYR A 110 -0.27 29.20 -33.66
CA TYR A 110 0.65 30.04 -34.43
C TYR A 110 0.77 29.49 -35.84
N VAL A 111 0.81 30.40 -36.82
CA VAL A 111 1.11 30.07 -38.21
C VAL A 111 2.42 30.73 -38.59
N TYR A 112 3.35 29.93 -39.10
CA TYR A 112 4.59 30.42 -39.70
C TYR A 112 4.56 30.19 -41.21
N VAL A 113 4.91 31.22 -41.97
CA VAL A 113 5.12 31.14 -43.43
C VAL A 113 6.54 31.57 -43.75
N THR A 114 7.27 30.74 -44.49
CA THR A 114 8.61 31.09 -45.00
C THR A 114 8.67 30.97 -46.52
N GLY A 115 9.70 31.53 -47.12
CA GLY A 115 10.03 31.35 -48.52
C GLY A 115 10.61 29.97 -48.82
N PRO A 116 10.96 29.70 -50.09
CA PRO A 116 11.34 28.37 -50.60
C PRO A 116 12.72 27.85 -50.16
N ASN A 117 13.48 28.62 -49.38
CA ASN A 117 14.82 28.26 -48.92
C ASN A 117 14.85 27.79 -47.45
N ASP A 118 13.69 27.56 -46.82
CA ASP A 118 13.53 27.14 -45.41
C ASP A 118 14.35 27.98 -44.40
N ASN A 119 14.65 29.22 -44.78
CA ASN A 119 15.31 30.16 -43.91
C ASN A 119 14.34 30.56 -42.78
N THR A 120 14.87 30.86 -41.59
CA THR A 120 14.11 31.35 -40.43
C THR A 120 13.69 32.83 -40.56
N ASP A 121 13.72 33.36 -41.77
CA ASP A 121 13.41 34.75 -42.14
C ASP A 121 11.97 34.92 -42.65
N GLY A 122 11.08 33.99 -42.32
CA GLY A 122 9.65 34.06 -42.61
C GLY A 122 8.87 34.95 -41.64
N THR A 123 7.54 34.94 -41.76
CA THR A 123 6.64 35.67 -40.86
C THR A 123 5.86 34.71 -39.96
N LEU A 124 5.88 34.95 -38.65
CA LEU A 124 5.04 34.29 -37.65
C LEU A 124 3.79 35.13 -37.36
N SER A 125 2.62 34.49 -37.28
CA SER A 125 1.38 35.18 -36.93
C SER A 125 1.34 35.61 -35.46
N SER A 126 0.48 36.58 -35.14
CA SER A 126 0.02 36.75 -33.76
C SER A 126 -0.68 35.47 -33.26
N PRO A 127 -0.69 35.19 -31.94
CA PRO A 127 -1.35 34.01 -31.40
C PRO A 127 -2.85 34.07 -31.69
N LEU A 128 -3.39 33.01 -32.31
CA LEU A 128 -4.83 32.85 -32.50
C LEU A 128 -5.40 32.09 -31.28
N PRO A 129 -6.35 32.67 -30.53
CA PRO A 129 -6.98 31.98 -29.42
C PRO A 129 -7.85 30.84 -29.96
N ALA A 130 -7.63 29.64 -29.43
CA ALA A 130 -8.33 28.43 -29.82
C ALA A 130 -8.98 27.79 -28.60
N LEU A 131 -10.31 27.89 -28.47
CA LEU A 131 -11.05 27.20 -27.43
C LEU A 131 -11.61 25.90 -28.00
N VAL A 132 -11.22 24.76 -27.41
CA VAL A 132 -11.84 23.47 -27.72
C VAL A 132 -13.17 23.43 -26.97
N ALA A 133 -14.25 23.10 -27.69
CA ALA A 133 -15.57 23.00 -27.07
C ALA A 133 -15.54 22.08 -25.84
N PRO A 134 -16.32 22.36 -24.78
CA PRO A 134 -16.50 21.43 -23.67
C PRO A 134 -17.07 20.10 -24.18
N GLY A 135 -16.61 18.99 -23.63
CA GLY A 135 -17.00 17.66 -24.08
C GLY A 135 -16.12 16.58 -23.47
N ARG A 136 -16.30 15.35 -23.95
CA ARG A 136 -15.45 14.21 -23.58
C ARG A 136 -14.98 13.47 -24.81
N SER A 137 -13.73 13.05 -24.83
CA SER A 137 -13.14 12.32 -25.95
C SER A 137 -13.58 10.86 -26.02
N ASN A 138 -14.02 10.30 -24.89
CA ASN A 138 -14.58 8.96 -24.82
C ASN A 138 -15.57 8.82 -23.64
N HIS A 139 -16.42 7.79 -23.67
CA HIS A 139 -17.38 7.51 -22.59
C HIS A 139 -17.74 6.03 -22.54
N PHE A 140 -18.34 5.59 -21.43
CA PHE A 140 -18.81 4.22 -21.27
C PHE A 140 -20.20 4.05 -21.92
N THR A 141 -20.33 3.13 -22.87
CA THR A 141 -21.62 2.65 -23.38
C THR A 141 -22.18 1.52 -22.52
N ALA A 142 -21.30 0.75 -21.90
CA ALA A 142 -21.59 -0.13 -20.78
C ALA A 142 -20.61 0.18 -19.66
N VAL A 143 -21.12 0.52 -18.47
CA VAL A 143 -20.29 0.79 -17.30
C VAL A 143 -19.55 -0.47 -16.86
N GLN A 144 -18.39 -0.28 -16.25
CA GLN A 144 -17.57 -1.39 -15.79
C GLN A 144 -18.28 -2.31 -14.80
N THR A 145 -17.99 -3.60 -14.88
CA THR A 145 -18.42 -4.64 -13.95
C THR A 145 -17.27 -5.62 -13.68
N VAL A 146 -17.30 -6.29 -12.53
CA VAL A 146 -16.33 -7.34 -12.19
C VAL A 146 -16.72 -8.62 -12.92
N VAL A 147 -15.73 -9.27 -13.53
CA VAL A 147 -15.88 -10.57 -14.17
C VAL A 147 -15.24 -11.63 -13.28
N GLY A 148 -15.97 -12.71 -13.01
CA GLY A 148 -15.52 -13.77 -12.12
C GLY A 148 -15.43 -13.33 -10.66
N SER A 149 -14.68 -14.10 -9.88
CA SER A 149 -14.42 -13.80 -8.46
C SER A 149 -13.07 -13.07 -8.34
N PRO A 150 -13.04 -11.86 -7.75
CA PRO A 150 -11.77 -11.21 -7.45
C PRO A 150 -10.96 -12.03 -6.45
N THR A 151 -9.64 -11.99 -6.58
CA THR A 151 -8.69 -12.60 -5.65
C THR A 151 -7.95 -11.51 -4.89
N THR A 152 -7.19 -11.89 -3.88
CA THR A 152 -6.33 -10.96 -3.13
C THR A 152 -5.31 -10.26 -4.05
N SER A 153 -4.85 -10.97 -5.08
CA SER A 153 -3.86 -10.51 -6.04
C SER A 153 -4.39 -9.72 -7.24
N GLY A 154 -5.71 -9.69 -7.47
CA GLY A 154 -6.25 -9.07 -8.69
C GLY A 154 -7.74 -9.22 -8.94
N ALA A 155 -8.20 -8.56 -10.00
CA ALA A 155 -9.58 -8.58 -10.45
C ALA A 155 -9.68 -8.36 -11.96
N GLN A 156 -10.72 -8.91 -12.58
CA GLN A 156 -11.03 -8.66 -13.98
C GLN A 156 -12.23 -7.74 -14.11
N LEU A 157 -12.16 -6.78 -15.04
CA LEU A 157 -13.20 -5.79 -15.29
C LEU A 157 -13.62 -5.84 -16.75
N SER A 158 -14.92 -5.84 -17.00
CA SER A 158 -15.48 -5.70 -18.34
C SER A 158 -16.23 -4.39 -18.48
N PHE A 159 -16.05 -3.69 -19.60
CA PHE A 159 -16.82 -2.49 -19.95
C PHE A 159 -16.89 -2.32 -21.47
N SER A 160 -17.64 -1.32 -21.94
CA SER A 160 -17.68 -0.98 -23.36
C SER A 160 -17.56 0.51 -23.62
N VAL A 161 -16.91 0.86 -24.72
CA VAL A 161 -16.72 2.23 -25.20
C VAL A 161 -17.07 2.35 -26.69
N PRO A 162 -17.51 3.52 -27.18
CA PRO A 162 -17.85 3.71 -28.59
C PRO A 162 -16.62 3.97 -29.48
N VAL A 163 -15.48 4.37 -28.89
CA VAL A 163 -14.28 4.78 -29.62
C VAL A 163 -13.06 4.08 -29.03
N ALA A 164 -12.16 3.60 -29.90
CA ALA A 164 -10.88 3.04 -29.49
C ALA A 164 -9.97 4.11 -28.87
N GLY A 165 -9.09 3.71 -27.96
CA GLY A 165 -8.21 4.64 -27.25
C GLY A 165 -7.43 3.97 -26.14
N TYR A 166 -7.38 4.61 -24.97
CA TYR A 166 -6.66 4.10 -23.81
C TYR A 166 -7.52 4.09 -22.56
N ALA A 167 -7.25 3.12 -21.69
CA ALA A 167 -7.82 2.99 -20.37
C ALA A 167 -6.73 2.95 -19.28
N TRP A 168 -7.09 3.49 -18.13
CA TRP A 168 -6.38 3.32 -16.86
C TRP A 168 -7.38 2.80 -15.85
N ALA A 169 -6.93 1.99 -14.92
CA ALA A 169 -7.76 1.55 -13.81
C ALA A 169 -6.92 1.56 -12.53
N VAL A 170 -7.53 1.98 -11.43
CA VAL A 170 -6.88 1.93 -10.12
C VAL A 170 -7.80 1.29 -9.12
N ALA A 171 -7.22 0.53 -8.19
CA ALA A 171 -7.93 0.03 -7.04
C ALA A 171 -7.54 0.82 -5.78
N VAL A 172 -8.54 1.21 -5.00
CA VAL A 172 -8.35 1.91 -3.72
C VAL A 172 -9.30 1.34 -2.66
N LYS A 173 -9.02 1.60 -1.38
CA LYS A 173 -10.00 1.39 -0.31
C LYS A 173 -11.24 2.25 -0.60
N SER A 174 -12.43 1.71 -0.38
CA SER A 174 -13.68 2.37 -0.82
C SER A 174 -13.87 3.76 -0.19
N GLU A 175 -13.36 3.98 1.02
CA GLU A 175 -13.36 5.31 1.68
C GLU A 175 -12.52 6.37 0.93
N ASN A 176 -11.54 5.95 0.12
CA ASN A 176 -10.63 6.85 -0.58
C ASN A 176 -11.09 7.17 -2.02
N VAL A 177 -12.23 6.65 -2.46
CA VAL A 177 -12.72 6.89 -3.84
C VAL A 177 -12.97 8.37 -4.11
N ALA A 178 -13.45 9.10 -3.10
CA ALA A 178 -13.79 10.52 -3.24
C ALA A 178 -12.57 11.43 -3.47
N SER A 179 -11.34 10.98 -3.14
CA SER A 179 -10.11 11.75 -3.35
C SER A 179 -9.46 11.49 -4.71
N LEU A 180 -10.00 10.57 -5.52
CA LEU A 180 -9.45 10.25 -6.82
C LEU A 180 -9.60 11.41 -7.80
N THR A 181 -8.49 11.75 -8.45
CA THR A 181 -8.42 12.71 -9.56
C THR A 181 -7.95 12.00 -10.81
N THR A 182 -8.15 12.60 -11.99
CA THR A 182 -7.61 12.07 -13.25
C THR A 182 -6.10 11.89 -13.19
N MET A 183 -5.37 12.77 -12.51
CA MET A 183 -3.93 12.64 -12.27
C MET A 183 -3.59 11.38 -11.45
N ILE A 184 -4.33 11.07 -10.40
CA ILE A 184 -4.12 9.83 -9.61
C ILE A 184 -4.45 8.61 -10.48
N LEU A 185 -5.53 8.66 -11.25
CA LEU A 185 -5.93 7.58 -12.15
C LEU A 185 -4.87 7.27 -13.21
N THR A 186 -4.24 8.30 -13.78
CA THR A 186 -3.24 8.13 -14.85
C THR A 186 -1.85 7.80 -14.33
N THR A 187 -1.51 8.18 -13.09
CA THR A 187 -0.19 7.90 -12.46
C THR A 187 -0.19 6.69 -11.53
N GLY A 188 -1.36 6.23 -11.07
CA GLY A 188 -1.49 5.17 -10.07
C GLY A 188 -0.98 5.53 -8.65
N SER A 189 -0.63 6.80 -8.40
CA SER A 189 0.02 7.21 -7.15
C SER A 189 -0.90 7.05 -5.95
N GLY A 190 -0.42 6.39 -4.88
CA GLY A 190 -1.17 6.19 -3.65
C GLY A 190 -2.35 5.20 -3.76
N THR A 191 -2.35 4.37 -4.80
CA THR A 191 -3.36 3.33 -5.02
C THR A 191 -2.83 1.97 -4.57
N ILE A 192 -3.71 0.98 -4.40
CA ILE A 192 -3.31 -0.39 -4.01
C ILE A 192 -2.61 -1.07 -5.18
N CYS A 193 -3.22 -0.93 -6.35
CA CYS A 193 -2.67 -1.38 -7.62
C CYS A 193 -3.28 -0.54 -8.73
N SER A 194 -2.58 -0.47 -9.86
CA SER A 194 -3.03 0.28 -11.02
C SER A 194 -2.62 -0.38 -12.32
N MET A 195 -3.43 -0.16 -13.35
CA MET A 195 -3.08 -0.39 -14.74
C MET A 195 -2.97 0.95 -15.45
N GLN A 196 -1.92 1.08 -16.26
CA GLN A 196 -1.61 2.32 -16.94
C GLN A 196 -1.62 2.13 -18.45
N LEU A 197 -2.24 3.08 -19.15
CA LEU A 197 -2.15 3.22 -20.61
C LEU A 197 -2.46 1.94 -21.39
N VAL A 198 -3.54 1.24 -21.01
CA VAL A 198 -3.96 0.01 -21.69
C VAL A 198 -4.74 0.39 -22.95
N ALA A 199 -4.30 -0.10 -24.11
CA ALA A 199 -5.03 0.12 -25.36
C ALA A 199 -6.40 -0.57 -25.32
N ILE A 200 -7.45 0.14 -25.71
CA ILE A 200 -8.83 -0.35 -25.78
C ILE A 200 -9.40 -0.16 -27.18
N THR A 201 -10.30 -1.05 -27.59
CA THR A 201 -11.00 -0.99 -28.87
C THR A 201 -12.42 -0.45 -28.69
N ALA A 202 -13.04 -0.01 -29.79
CA ALA A 202 -14.47 0.26 -29.78
C ALA A 202 -15.24 -1.06 -29.57
N GLY A 203 -16.25 -1.03 -28.69
CA GLY A 203 -16.98 -2.20 -28.23
C GLY A 203 -16.51 -2.67 -26.85
N SER A 204 -16.58 -3.99 -26.63
CA SER A 204 -16.30 -4.61 -25.33
C SER A 204 -14.80 -4.77 -25.07
N ASN A 205 -14.38 -4.46 -23.85
CA ASN A 205 -13.01 -4.54 -23.39
C ASN A 205 -12.96 -5.28 -22.05
N LEU A 206 -11.91 -6.08 -21.86
CA LEU A 206 -11.61 -6.77 -20.62
C LEU A 206 -10.25 -6.27 -20.09
N LEU A 207 -10.23 -5.76 -18.87
CA LEU A 207 -9.02 -5.36 -18.18
C LEU A 207 -8.74 -6.31 -17.01
N THR A 208 -7.46 -6.64 -16.80
CA THR A 208 -7.02 -7.53 -15.71
C THR A 208 -6.10 -6.75 -14.78
N LEU A 209 -6.63 -6.31 -13.63
CA LEU A 209 -5.80 -5.80 -12.55
C LEU A 209 -5.03 -6.96 -11.92
N SER A 210 -3.72 -6.80 -11.81
CA SER A 210 -2.80 -7.74 -11.16
C SER A 210 -1.85 -6.99 -10.23
N GLY A 211 -1.18 -7.73 -9.35
CA GLY A 211 -0.26 -7.15 -8.37
C GLY A 211 -0.99 -6.28 -7.34
N CYS A 212 -2.23 -6.63 -7.02
CA CYS A 212 -2.99 -5.99 -5.97
C CYS A 212 -2.73 -6.68 -4.64
N ASP A 213 -2.84 -5.91 -3.55
CA ASP A 213 -2.77 -6.41 -2.19
C ASP A 213 -4.14 -6.23 -1.51
N PHE A 214 -5.18 -6.87 -2.06
CA PHE A 214 -6.51 -6.80 -1.48
C PHE A 214 -6.60 -7.69 -0.24
N GLU A 215 -6.90 -7.07 0.90
CA GLU A 215 -7.22 -7.78 2.14
C GLU A 215 -8.66 -8.32 2.13
N ALA A 216 -8.87 -9.56 2.58
CA ALA A 216 -10.21 -10.11 2.72
C ALA A 216 -11.04 -9.30 3.72
N SER A 217 -12.37 -9.28 3.54
CA SER A 217 -13.33 -8.51 4.35
C SER A 217 -13.14 -6.98 4.34
N VAL A 218 -12.20 -6.44 3.55
CA VAL A 218 -12.07 -5.01 3.30
C VAL A 218 -12.79 -4.67 1.99
N LYS A 219 -13.49 -3.53 1.99
CA LYS A 219 -14.20 -3.03 0.80
C LYS A 219 -13.27 -2.18 -0.03
N TYR A 220 -13.01 -2.63 -1.25
CA TYR A 220 -12.27 -1.87 -2.25
C TYR A 220 -13.18 -1.37 -3.34
N SER A 221 -12.71 -0.37 -4.06
CA SER A 221 -13.37 0.17 -5.22
C SER A 221 -12.35 0.31 -6.35
N VAL A 222 -12.76 -0.13 -7.53
CA VAL A 222 -11.97 0.06 -8.75
C VAL A 222 -12.64 1.13 -9.59
N VAL A 223 -11.84 2.07 -10.09
CA VAL A 223 -12.29 3.16 -10.96
C VAL A 223 -11.47 3.12 -12.24
N THR A 224 -12.16 3.20 -13.38
CA THR A 224 -11.53 3.21 -14.71
C THR A 224 -11.70 4.57 -15.35
N TYR A 225 -10.63 5.09 -15.95
CA TYR A 225 -10.62 6.27 -16.79
C TYR A 225 -10.39 5.85 -18.25
N VAL A 226 -11.22 6.31 -19.17
CA VAL A 226 -11.11 6.02 -20.62
C VAL A 226 -10.99 7.31 -21.43
N THR A 227 -10.07 7.34 -22.39
CA THR A 227 -9.88 8.43 -23.34
C THR A 227 -9.73 7.88 -24.76
N ASN A 228 -9.68 8.77 -25.75
CA ASN A 228 -9.39 8.39 -27.13
C ASN A 228 -7.88 8.12 -27.34
N ALA A 229 -7.46 7.77 -28.55
CA ALA A 229 -6.03 7.56 -28.87
C ALA A 229 -5.16 8.82 -28.76
N GLY A 230 -5.75 10.00 -28.56
CA GLY A 230 -5.03 11.25 -28.34
C GLY A 230 -4.44 11.38 -26.93
N SER A 231 -4.91 10.58 -25.96
CA SER A 231 -4.40 10.60 -24.57
C SER A 231 -4.54 11.96 -23.87
N GLY A 232 -5.59 12.73 -24.21
CA GLY A 232 -5.93 13.97 -23.48
C GLY A 232 -6.62 13.69 -22.15
N ASP A 233 -6.57 14.67 -21.23
CA ASP A 233 -7.26 14.68 -19.93
C ASP A 233 -8.77 15.01 -20.05
N ASP A 234 -9.39 14.63 -21.17
CA ASP A 234 -10.79 14.91 -21.51
C ASP A 234 -11.64 13.64 -21.65
N GLY A 235 -11.18 12.54 -21.09
CA GLY A 235 -11.88 11.26 -21.08
C GLY A 235 -13.05 11.22 -20.09
N THR A 236 -13.50 10.01 -19.78
CA THR A 236 -14.54 9.75 -18.79
C THR A 236 -14.02 8.84 -17.69
N VAL A 237 -14.28 9.23 -16.43
CA VAL A 237 -14.11 8.37 -15.25
C VAL A 237 -15.40 7.57 -15.02
N SER A 238 -15.28 6.28 -14.76
CA SER A 238 -16.42 5.42 -14.46
C SER A 238 -16.96 5.67 -13.05
N PRO A 239 -18.21 5.27 -12.77
CA PRO A 239 -18.61 4.99 -11.39
C PRO A 239 -17.69 3.95 -10.75
N PRO A 240 -17.46 4.01 -9.43
CA PRO A 240 -16.69 2.99 -8.72
C PRO A 240 -17.40 1.65 -8.77
N VAL A 241 -16.62 0.58 -8.96
CA VAL A 241 -17.10 -0.80 -8.85
C VAL A 241 -16.49 -1.43 -7.62
N ASN A 242 -17.35 -2.00 -6.78
CA ASN A 242 -16.92 -2.60 -5.52
C ASN A 242 -16.21 -3.93 -5.75
N ILE A 243 -15.08 -4.09 -5.08
CA ILE A 243 -14.37 -5.35 -4.91
C ILE A 243 -14.48 -5.72 -3.44
N PHE A 244 -14.98 -6.92 -3.18
CA PHE A 244 -15.08 -7.47 -1.84
C PHE A 244 -14.73 -8.95 -1.89
N ILE A 245 -13.67 -9.32 -1.18
CA ILE A 245 -13.22 -10.70 -1.07
C ILE A 245 -13.76 -11.21 0.25
N GLN A 246 -14.60 -12.25 0.20
CA GLN A 246 -15.09 -12.90 1.40
C GLN A 246 -13.92 -13.64 2.07
N SER A 247 -13.83 -13.53 3.40
CA SER A 247 -12.83 -14.30 4.14
C SER A 247 -13.14 -15.79 4.07
N SER A 248 -12.17 -16.62 3.68
CA SER A 248 -12.30 -18.08 3.64
C SER A 248 -12.30 -18.71 5.03
N ASN A 249 -11.62 -18.07 5.99
CA ASN A 249 -11.67 -18.39 7.41
C ASN A 249 -11.35 -17.13 8.25
N GLY A 250 -11.57 -17.20 9.55
CA GLY A 250 -11.32 -16.11 10.49
C GLY A 250 -11.25 -16.61 11.93
N PHE A 251 -11.29 -15.69 12.90
CA PHE A 251 -11.19 -16.02 14.32
C PHE A 251 -12.53 -15.82 15.04
N GLN A 252 -13.08 -16.90 15.61
CA GLN A 252 -14.18 -16.84 16.58
C GLN A 252 -13.66 -16.42 17.97
N VAL A 253 -12.48 -16.94 18.35
CA VAL A 253 -11.73 -16.52 19.54
C VAL A 253 -10.38 -16.01 19.07
N GLN A 254 -10.07 -14.75 19.41
CA GLN A 254 -8.78 -14.13 19.08
C GLN A 254 -7.63 -14.90 19.75
N PRO A 255 -6.44 -14.96 19.12
CA PRO A 255 -5.25 -15.54 19.72
C PRO A 255 -4.91 -14.97 21.09
N TYR A 256 -4.56 -15.85 22.02
CA TYR A 256 -4.07 -15.48 23.35
C TYR A 256 -3.00 -16.47 23.82
N LEU A 257 -2.10 -16.01 24.69
CA LEU A 257 -1.05 -16.86 25.26
C LEU A 257 -1.63 -17.81 26.30
N VAL A 258 -1.26 -19.09 26.23
CA VAL A 258 -1.71 -20.12 27.19
C VAL A 258 -0.68 -20.47 28.26
N ASP A 259 0.57 -20.11 28.03
CA ASP A 259 1.70 -20.33 28.94
C ASP A 259 2.54 -19.05 28.98
N VAL A 260 3.38 -18.92 30.02
CA VAL A 260 4.40 -17.88 30.07
C VAL A 260 5.45 -18.16 28.97
N PRO A 261 5.72 -17.20 28.05
CA PRO A 261 6.75 -17.36 27.03
C PRO A 261 8.12 -17.67 27.61
N THR A 262 8.86 -18.57 26.98
CA THR A 262 10.27 -18.84 27.28
C THR A 262 11.17 -18.20 26.22
N ALA A 263 12.49 -18.25 26.44
CA ALA A 263 13.44 -17.76 25.43
C ALA A 263 13.34 -18.50 24.08
N SER A 264 12.86 -19.75 24.09
CA SER A 264 12.79 -20.62 22.91
C SER A 264 11.37 -20.86 22.38
N ASP A 265 10.34 -20.73 23.23
CA ASP A 265 9.01 -21.23 22.92
C ASP A 265 7.89 -20.26 23.32
N VAL A 266 6.93 -20.10 22.41
CA VAL A 266 5.69 -19.36 22.62
C VAL A 266 4.52 -20.25 22.24
N LYS A 267 3.50 -20.30 23.10
CA LYS A 267 2.27 -21.05 22.82
C LYS A 267 1.07 -20.13 22.85
N ALA A 268 0.27 -20.21 21.81
CA ALA A 268 -0.97 -19.48 21.68
C ALA A 268 -2.13 -20.42 21.38
N ASN A 269 -3.31 -20.03 21.83
CA ASN A 269 -4.54 -20.74 21.56
C ASN A 269 -5.57 -19.76 20.99
N PHE A 270 -6.45 -20.27 20.13
CA PHE A 270 -7.48 -19.50 19.43
C PHE A 270 -8.52 -20.46 18.88
N ARG A 271 -9.59 -19.92 18.31
CA ARG A 271 -10.62 -20.71 17.64
C ARG A 271 -10.98 -20.08 16.32
N THR A 272 -10.97 -20.85 15.24
CA THR A 272 -11.33 -20.38 13.91
C THR A 272 -12.85 -20.33 13.72
N THR A 273 -13.34 -19.55 12.76
CA THR A 273 -14.78 -19.45 12.45
C THR A 273 -15.29 -20.65 11.65
N SER A 274 -14.42 -21.29 10.88
CA SER A 274 -14.73 -22.46 10.06
C SER A 274 -13.78 -23.61 10.43
N ALA A 275 -14.34 -24.82 10.48
CA ALA A 275 -13.53 -26.05 10.52
C ALA A 275 -12.87 -26.27 9.16
N GLY A 276 -11.62 -26.70 9.19
CA GLY A 276 -10.78 -26.90 8.00
C GLY A 276 -10.09 -25.61 7.57
N GLY A 277 -8.80 -25.73 7.31
CA GLY A 277 -7.97 -24.62 6.85
C GLY A 277 -6.59 -24.67 7.47
N TRP A 278 -5.90 -23.54 7.38
CA TRP A 278 -4.51 -23.42 7.78
C TRP A 278 -4.31 -22.20 8.64
N VAL A 279 -3.39 -22.32 9.58
CA VAL A 279 -2.96 -21.22 10.45
C VAL A 279 -1.45 -21.09 10.39
N TRP A 280 -0.99 -19.85 10.38
CA TRP A 280 0.41 -19.49 10.50
C TRP A 280 0.57 -18.48 11.63
N GLY A 281 1.67 -18.58 12.36
CA GLY A 281 2.06 -17.59 13.33
C GLY A 281 3.55 -17.34 13.33
N ALA A 282 3.93 -16.09 13.59
CA ALA A 282 5.32 -15.69 13.70
C ALA A 282 5.51 -14.67 14.82
N ILE A 283 6.68 -14.73 15.44
CA ILE A 283 7.13 -13.75 16.44
C ILE A 283 8.03 -12.73 15.77
N VAL A 284 7.73 -11.46 15.98
CA VAL A 284 8.41 -10.32 15.33
C VAL A 284 8.85 -9.32 16.40
N SER A 285 10.02 -8.71 16.20
CA SER A 285 10.49 -7.60 17.04
C SER A 285 9.62 -6.36 16.86
N MET A 286 9.65 -5.47 17.85
CA MET A 286 8.96 -4.18 17.77
C MET A 286 9.46 -3.30 16.61
N ASP A 287 10.69 -3.49 16.15
CA ASP A 287 11.25 -2.70 15.04
C ASP A 287 10.70 -3.15 13.68
N ASN A 288 10.27 -4.40 13.56
CA ASN A 288 9.85 -4.99 12.28
C ASN A 288 8.35 -5.22 12.17
N TYR A 289 7.59 -5.01 13.25
CA TYR A 289 6.17 -5.43 13.32
C TYR A 289 5.27 -4.77 12.25
N SER A 290 5.61 -3.58 11.76
CA SER A 290 4.84 -2.86 10.73
C SER A 290 5.06 -3.41 9.32
N TYR A 291 6.05 -4.27 9.11
CA TYR A 291 6.41 -4.83 7.81
C TYR A 291 5.86 -6.26 7.60
N VAL A 292 5.07 -6.77 8.53
CA VAL A 292 4.51 -8.13 8.45
C VAL A 292 3.51 -8.21 7.30
N THR A 293 3.74 -9.18 6.40
CA THR A 293 2.86 -9.52 5.29
C THR A 293 2.32 -10.94 5.44
N ILE A 294 1.18 -11.23 4.81
CA ILE A 294 0.61 -12.60 4.78
C ILE A 294 1.56 -13.55 4.04
N ASP A 295 2.15 -13.11 2.94
CA ASP A 295 3.12 -13.91 2.18
C ASP A 295 4.37 -14.25 3.00
N GLY A 296 4.86 -13.28 3.79
CA GLY A 296 5.92 -13.51 4.76
C GLY A 296 5.52 -14.59 5.75
N LEU A 297 4.35 -14.48 6.40
CA LEU A 297 3.85 -15.46 7.38
C LEU A 297 3.76 -16.89 6.83
N LYS A 298 3.41 -17.04 5.55
CA LYS A 298 3.25 -18.35 4.91
C LYS A 298 4.56 -18.98 4.48
N ASN A 299 5.43 -18.19 3.86
CA ASN A 299 6.64 -18.68 3.18
C ASN A 299 7.91 -18.51 4.04
N GLY A 300 7.79 -17.80 5.16
CA GLY A 300 8.91 -17.37 5.98
C GLY A 300 9.51 -16.06 5.48
N ASP A 301 9.82 -15.17 6.42
CA ASP A 301 10.56 -13.94 6.18
C ASP A 301 11.76 -13.88 7.13
N MET A 302 12.88 -13.31 6.67
CA MET A 302 14.08 -13.12 7.49
C MET A 302 13.84 -12.19 8.69
N MET A 303 12.80 -11.36 8.65
CA MET A 303 12.45 -10.47 9.76
C MET A 303 11.81 -11.18 10.96
N PHE A 304 11.35 -12.42 10.79
CA PHE A 304 10.73 -13.19 11.86
C PHE A 304 11.78 -13.89 12.71
N LEU A 305 11.62 -13.80 14.03
CA LEU A 305 12.53 -14.46 14.98
C LEU A 305 12.32 -15.97 15.01
N CYS A 306 11.06 -16.39 14.85
CA CYS A 306 10.63 -17.78 14.77
C CYS A 306 9.19 -17.83 14.24
N GLN A 307 8.79 -18.99 13.72
CA GLN A 307 7.49 -19.21 13.10
C GLN A 307 6.97 -20.62 13.38
N SER A 308 5.64 -20.79 13.41
CA SER A 308 4.99 -22.10 13.58
C SER A 308 5.09 -22.98 12.34
N GLY A 309 5.31 -22.38 11.17
CA GLY A 309 4.96 -23.00 9.90
C GLY A 309 3.44 -23.18 9.76
N LYS A 310 3.03 -24.09 8.89
CA LYS A 310 1.64 -24.35 8.53
C LYS A 310 0.98 -25.28 9.56
N VAL A 311 -0.02 -24.79 10.29
CA VAL A 311 -0.74 -25.51 11.36
C VAL A 311 -2.16 -25.86 10.94
N ASN A 312 -2.56 -27.10 11.28
CA ASN A 312 -3.90 -27.67 11.10
C ASN A 312 -5.01 -26.85 11.80
N ALA A 313 -5.99 -26.28 11.10
CA ALA A 313 -7.24 -25.78 11.70
C ALA A 313 -8.40 -26.78 11.49
N ASP A 314 -8.20 -28.03 11.90
CA ASP A 314 -9.06 -29.17 11.55
C ASP A 314 -10.50 -29.12 12.11
N ASP A 315 -10.74 -28.42 13.23
CA ASP A 315 -12.03 -28.37 13.92
C ASP A 315 -12.31 -26.95 14.47
N ILE A 316 -13.59 -26.62 14.71
CA ILE A 316 -14.07 -25.41 15.42
C ILE A 316 -13.71 -25.43 16.93
N ARG A 317 -12.74 -26.25 17.32
CA ARG A 317 -12.21 -26.31 18.69
C ARG A 317 -11.03 -25.36 18.82
N ASP A 318 -10.60 -25.20 20.06
CA ASP A 318 -9.41 -24.42 20.37
C ASP A 318 -8.17 -25.08 19.75
N VAL A 319 -7.47 -24.33 18.89
CA VAL A 319 -6.26 -24.75 18.18
C VAL A 319 -5.05 -24.26 18.96
N LEU A 320 -4.27 -25.22 19.49
CA LEU A 320 -3.00 -24.92 20.13
C LEU A 320 -1.89 -24.78 19.08
N MET A 321 -1.37 -23.57 18.92
CA MET A 321 -0.20 -23.28 18.11
C MET A 321 1.03 -23.14 18.99
N ALA A 322 2.05 -23.95 18.73
CA ALA A 322 3.37 -23.84 19.34
C ALA A 322 4.36 -23.26 18.32
N ILE A 323 5.05 -22.19 18.72
CA ILE A 323 6.15 -21.58 17.97
C ILE A 323 7.41 -21.87 18.77
N THR A 324 8.34 -22.60 18.17
CA THR A 324 9.55 -23.08 18.81
C THR A 324 10.79 -22.60 18.07
N GLY A 325 11.98 -22.76 18.69
CA GLY A 325 13.25 -22.37 18.08
C GLY A 325 13.49 -20.86 18.06
N CYS A 326 12.79 -20.11 18.91
CA CYS A 326 12.99 -18.69 19.07
C CYS A 326 14.30 -18.38 19.82
N ASN A 327 14.75 -17.12 19.71
CA ASN A 327 15.78 -16.55 20.57
C ASN A 327 15.27 -15.22 21.14
N LEU A 328 14.45 -15.30 22.19
CA LEU A 328 13.76 -14.16 22.78
C LEU A 328 14.46 -13.70 24.06
N PRO A 329 15.22 -12.58 24.03
CA PRO A 329 15.75 -11.96 25.22
C PRO A 329 14.68 -11.65 26.27
N ALA A 330 15.02 -11.90 27.54
CA ALA A 330 14.14 -11.60 28.64
C ALA A 330 13.95 -10.08 28.83
N GLY A 331 12.73 -9.66 29.16
CA GLY A 331 12.34 -8.27 29.35
C GLY A 331 12.12 -7.46 28.08
N VAL A 332 12.26 -8.09 26.91
CA VAL A 332 12.01 -7.45 25.61
C VAL A 332 10.60 -7.80 25.14
N GLU A 333 9.91 -6.79 24.63
CA GLU A 333 8.58 -6.95 24.04
C GLU A 333 8.69 -7.39 22.58
N PHE A 334 7.83 -8.33 22.19
CA PHE A 334 7.65 -8.85 20.84
C PHE A 334 6.16 -8.89 20.48
N LYS A 335 5.85 -9.09 19.20
CA LYS A 335 4.49 -9.31 18.71
C LYS A 335 4.35 -10.68 18.09
N LEU A 336 3.31 -11.41 18.50
CA LEU A 336 2.83 -12.60 17.83
C LEU A 336 1.75 -12.19 16.82
N PHE A 337 2.00 -12.46 15.55
CA PHE A 337 1.00 -12.39 14.50
C PHE A 337 0.43 -13.78 14.26
N THR A 338 -0.87 -13.85 13.96
CA THR A 338 -1.53 -15.12 13.63
C THR A 338 -2.50 -14.87 12.48
N TYR A 339 -2.34 -15.65 11.42
CA TYR A 339 -3.15 -15.57 10.21
C TYR A 339 -3.84 -16.92 9.97
N THR A 340 -5.13 -16.90 9.62
CA THR A 340 -5.88 -18.12 9.31
C THR A 340 -6.65 -17.98 8.01
N GLU A 341 -6.69 -19.04 7.22
CA GLU A 341 -7.48 -19.10 5.99
C GLU A 341 -8.00 -20.52 5.73
N GLY A 342 -8.83 -20.69 4.69
CA GLY A 342 -9.29 -21.98 4.22
C GLY A 342 -8.19 -22.84 3.55
N ILE A 343 -8.59 -23.94 2.94
CA ILE A 343 -7.65 -24.94 2.39
C ILE A 343 -6.98 -24.48 1.08
N GLY A 344 -7.53 -23.46 0.43
CA GLY A 344 -7.15 -23.03 -0.93
C GLY A 344 -5.86 -22.20 -1.05
N ASP A 345 -5.21 -21.84 0.07
CA ASP A 345 -3.99 -21.01 0.08
C ASP A 345 -4.10 -19.67 -0.69
N HIS A 346 -5.29 -19.07 -0.79
CA HIS A 346 -5.53 -17.89 -1.64
C HIS A 346 -5.21 -16.52 -1.01
N ASN A 347 -4.60 -16.49 0.18
CA ASN A 347 -4.41 -15.26 0.97
C ASN A 347 -5.73 -14.57 1.36
N ASP A 348 -6.85 -15.28 1.29
CA ASP A 348 -8.21 -14.77 1.50
C ASP A 348 -8.70 -14.99 2.94
N GLY A 349 -7.78 -15.14 3.88
CA GLY A 349 -8.05 -15.34 5.30
C GLY A 349 -8.10 -14.06 6.11
N VAL A 350 -7.95 -14.18 7.43
CA VAL A 350 -7.92 -13.05 8.35
C VAL A 350 -6.62 -13.06 9.15
N LEU A 351 -5.98 -11.90 9.25
CA LEU A 351 -4.88 -11.65 10.17
C LEU A 351 -5.46 -11.12 11.50
N ALA A 352 -5.15 -11.81 12.60
CA ALA A 352 -5.56 -11.37 13.94
C ALA A 352 -4.84 -10.09 14.37
N ALA A 353 -5.42 -9.40 15.35
CA ALA A 353 -4.69 -8.36 16.06
C ALA A 353 -3.46 -8.98 16.76
N PRO A 354 -2.29 -8.30 16.73
CA PRO A 354 -1.06 -8.88 17.26
C PRO A 354 -1.12 -9.02 18.79
N VAL A 355 -0.67 -10.17 19.30
CA VAL A 355 -0.59 -10.45 20.74
C VAL A 355 0.80 -10.06 21.26
N THR A 356 0.85 -9.34 22.37
CA THR A 356 2.13 -9.00 23.02
C THR A 356 2.77 -10.24 23.64
N VAL A 357 4.06 -10.45 23.34
CA VAL A 357 4.88 -11.53 23.87
C VAL A 357 6.06 -10.94 24.62
N MET A 358 6.30 -11.37 25.85
CA MET A 358 7.46 -10.95 26.63
C MET A 358 7.94 -12.12 27.48
N VAL A 359 9.22 -12.45 27.36
CA VAL A 359 9.88 -13.41 28.25
C VAL A 359 10.20 -12.68 29.55
N PRO A 360 9.78 -13.16 30.73
CA PRO A 360 10.01 -12.43 31.97
C PRO A 360 11.50 -12.39 32.35
N THR A 361 11.98 -11.26 32.87
CA THR A 361 13.39 -11.02 33.30
C THR A 361 13.82 -11.84 34.52
N SER A 362 12.87 -12.41 35.24
CA SER A 362 13.11 -13.24 36.42
C SER A 362 12.04 -14.32 36.52
N ASN A 363 12.26 -15.28 37.41
CA ASN A 363 11.26 -16.30 37.69
C ASN A 363 10.04 -15.63 38.34
N SER A 364 8.84 -16.04 37.93
CA SER A 364 7.59 -15.64 38.55
C SER A 364 6.85 -16.86 39.08
N PHE A 365 5.86 -16.64 39.93
CA PHE A 365 4.96 -17.72 40.34
C PHE A 365 3.83 -17.87 39.32
N LEU A 366 3.57 -19.10 38.88
CA LEU A 366 2.48 -19.40 37.94
C LEU A 366 1.11 -19.32 38.62
N CYS A 367 1.07 -19.61 39.92
CA CYS A 367 -0.11 -19.57 40.77
C CYS A 367 0.23 -18.96 42.14
N PRO A 368 -0.76 -18.39 42.86
CA PRO A 368 -0.55 -17.93 44.23
C PRO A 368 -0.02 -19.06 45.12
N VAL A 369 0.96 -18.74 45.96
CA VAL A 369 1.50 -19.69 46.93
C VAL A 369 0.44 -20.01 47.98
N THR A 370 0.24 -21.30 48.23
CA THR A 370 -0.78 -21.80 49.16
C THR A 370 -0.14 -22.57 50.30
N MET A 371 -0.72 -22.52 51.49
CA MET A 371 -0.29 -23.36 52.61
C MET A 371 -0.86 -24.78 52.45
N VAL A 372 -0.04 -25.78 52.76
CA VAL A 372 -0.45 -27.19 52.78
C VAL A 372 -0.51 -27.65 54.23
N GLY A 373 -1.71 -28.03 54.66
CA GLY A 373 -2.00 -28.37 56.05
C GLY A 373 -2.09 -27.12 56.96
N ASP A 374 -2.12 -27.37 58.26
CA ASP A 374 -2.19 -26.31 59.27
C ASP A 374 -0.80 -25.85 59.71
N ALA A 375 -0.69 -24.57 60.09
CA ALA A 375 0.51 -24.06 60.73
C ALA A 375 0.72 -24.71 62.11
N SER A 376 1.95 -25.07 62.42
CA SER A 376 2.35 -25.59 63.73
C SER A 376 3.28 -24.63 64.47
N THR A 377 3.59 -24.91 65.74
CA THR A 377 4.63 -24.16 66.46
C THR A 377 6.04 -24.38 65.87
N ASP A 378 6.23 -25.47 65.12
CA ASP A 378 7.52 -25.75 64.45
C ASP A 378 7.63 -25.06 63.08
N GLY A 379 6.53 -24.79 62.39
CA GLY A 379 6.53 -24.05 61.13
C GLY A 379 5.37 -24.39 60.20
N VAL A 380 5.56 -24.12 58.91
CA VAL A 380 4.54 -24.22 57.85
C VAL A 380 5.12 -24.84 56.58
N THR A 381 4.27 -25.49 55.79
CA THR A 381 4.62 -25.96 54.45
C THR A 381 3.83 -25.18 53.41
N LEU A 382 4.52 -24.65 52.41
CA LEU A 382 3.93 -23.93 51.30
C LEU A 382 4.07 -24.72 50.00
N LYS A 383 3.07 -24.58 49.13
CA LYS A 383 3.01 -25.14 47.78
C LYS A 383 2.98 -24.00 46.76
N TYR A 384 3.83 -24.09 45.75
CA TYR A 384 3.94 -23.09 44.69
C TYR A 384 4.41 -23.69 43.37
N GLU A 385 4.15 -22.98 42.28
CA GLU A 385 4.68 -23.33 40.96
C GLU A 385 5.42 -22.13 40.38
N THR A 386 6.54 -22.39 39.71
CA THR A 386 7.34 -21.36 39.07
C THR A 386 7.11 -21.36 37.57
N ALA A 387 7.08 -20.17 36.97
CA ALA A 387 6.91 -20.01 35.53
C ALA A 387 8.12 -20.54 34.73
N MET A 388 9.34 -20.33 35.25
CA MET A 388 10.57 -20.77 34.59
C MET A 388 10.95 -22.20 34.96
N VAL A 389 11.60 -22.90 34.01
CA VAL A 389 12.12 -24.27 34.16
C VAL A 389 13.29 -24.36 35.14
N SER A 390 13.98 -23.26 35.41
CA SER A 390 15.00 -23.14 36.44
C SER A 390 14.99 -21.75 37.06
N GLY A 391 15.36 -21.67 38.33
CA GLY A 391 15.47 -20.41 39.05
C GLY A 391 15.90 -20.62 40.49
N LYS A 392 15.84 -19.55 41.27
CA LYS A 392 16.01 -19.58 42.72
C LYS A 392 14.79 -18.95 43.37
N VAL A 393 14.38 -19.48 44.51
CA VAL A 393 13.30 -18.93 45.31
C VAL A 393 13.87 -18.43 46.64
N TRP A 394 13.32 -17.35 47.18
CA TRP A 394 13.60 -16.95 48.54
C TRP A 394 12.32 -17.05 49.35
N GLY A 395 12.44 -17.18 50.66
CA GLY A 395 11.25 -17.25 51.50
C GLY A 395 11.60 -17.08 52.96
N GLN A 396 10.74 -16.39 53.69
CA GLN A 396 10.88 -16.22 55.13
C GLN A 396 9.52 -16.12 55.81
N ILE A 397 9.47 -16.53 57.07
CA ILE A 397 8.37 -16.23 57.98
C ILE A 397 8.76 -15.02 58.81
N LEU A 398 7.84 -14.09 58.99
CA LEU A 398 8.02 -12.92 59.84
C LEU A 398 6.76 -12.64 60.66
N LYS A 399 6.91 -11.88 61.75
CA LYS A 399 5.76 -11.37 62.50
C LYS A 399 4.91 -10.46 61.62
N LYS A 400 3.59 -10.57 61.70
CA LYS A 400 2.66 -9.77 60.89
C LYS A 400 2.91 -8.26 61.01
N GLY A 401 3.33 -7.79 62.20
CA GLY A 401 3.70 -6.39 62.44
C GLY A 401 4.86 -5.87 61.58
N HIS A 402 5.75 -6.75 61.09
CA HIS A 402 6.88 -6.38 60.23
C HIS A 402 6.58 -6.49 58.73
N SER A 403 5.35 -6.87 58.34
CA SER A 403 4.96 -7.05 56.94
C SER A 403 5.19 -5.82 56.06
N HIS A 404 5.06 -4.62 56.62
CA HIS A 404 5.29 -3.35 55.94
C HIS A 404 6.77 -3.04 55.66
N LEU A 405 7.70 -3.77 56.28
CA LEU A 405 9.15 -3.61 56.09
C LEU A 405 9.69 -4.52 54.97
N LEU A 406 8.84 -5.28 54.29
CA LEU A 406 9.26 -6.22 53.26
C LEU A 406 9.67 -5.52 51.96
N SER A 407 10.92 -5.72 51.56
CA SER A 407 11.47 -5.39 50.24
C SER A 407 12.14 -6.63 49.63
N LEU A 408 12.46 -6.60 48.34
CA LEU A 408 13.23 -7.67 47.68
C LEU A 408 14.57 -7.91 48.38
N ASP A 409 15.26 -6.84 48.77
CA ASP A 409 16.54 -6.93 49.47
C ASP A 409 16.38 -7.60 50.84
N ASN A 410 15.37 -7.18 51.62
CA ASN A 410 15.12 -7.73 52.95
C ASN A 410 14.76 -9.22 52.90
N VAL A 411 14.04 -9.68 51.87
CA VAL A 411 13.76 -11.10 51.67
C VAL A 411 15.02 -11.88 51.28
N LYS A 412 15.91 -11.31 50.47
CA LYS A 412 17.17 -11.97 50.09
C LYS A 412 18.19 -12.05 51.23
N THR A 413 18.23 -11.03 52.09
CA THR A 413 19.13 -10.99 53.26
C THR A 413 18.53 -11.65 54.50
N MET A 414 17.30 -12.16 54.42
CA MET A 414 16.53 -12.70 55.55
C MET A 414 16.36 -11.72 56.72
N ALA A 415 16.23 -10.44 56.42
CA ALA A 415 15.97 -9.43 57.42
C ALA A 415 14.55 -9.64 58.00
N TYR A 416 14.45 -9.59 59.33
CA TYR A 416 13.22 -9.74 60.12
C TYR A 416 12.58 -11.14 60.09
N ALA A 417 13.28 -12.13 59.54
CA ALA A 417 12.87 -13.53 59.63
C ALA A 417 12.79 -14.00 61.10
N VAL A 418 11.85 -14.89 61.39
CA VAL A 418 11.74 -15.59 62.68
C VAL A 418 12.23 -17.02 62.56
N GLY A 419 12.70 -17.59 63.67
CA GLY A 419 13.13 -18.99 63.74
C GLY A 419 14.60 -19.23 63.42
N GLY A 420 14.96 -20.51 63.35
CA GLY A 420 16.31 -20.98 63.01
C GLY A 420 16.57 -21.02 61.50
N ALA A 421 17.73 -21.54 61.11
CA ALA A 421 18.17 -21.61 59.71
C ALA A 421 17.18 -22.33 58.78
N ASN A 422 16.45 -23.33 59.30
CA ASN A 422 15.45 -24.10 58.54
C ASN A 422 14.07 -23.40 58.44
N CYS A 423 13.88 -22.26 59.11
CA CYS A 423 12.68 -21.42 58.98
C CYS A 423 12.84 -20.33 57.91
N MET A 424 13.87 -20.45 57.08
CA MET A 424 14.19 -19.53 56.00
C MET A 424 14.61 -20.32 54.76
N MET A 425 14.39 -19.74 53.59
CA MET A 425 14.71 -20.34 52.30
C MET A 425 15.59 -19.38 51.50
N GLN A 426 16.89 -19.68 51.42
CA GLN A 426 17.88 -18.79 50.79
C GLN A 426 18.31 -19.29 49.42
N GLY A 427 17.49 -19.03 48.40
CA GLY A 427 17.85 -19.29 47.02
C GLY A 427 18.09 -20.75 46.62
N PRO A 428 17.39 -21.77 47.16
CA PRO A 428 17.49 -23.11 46.59
C PRO A 428 17.06 -23.09 45.12
N ALA A 429 17.68 -23.98 44.34
CA ALA A 429 17.29 -24.18 42.96
C ALA A 429 15.85 -24.68 42.89
N VAL A 430 15.05 -24.05 42.04
CA VAL A 430 13.66 -24.44 41.75
C VAL A 430 13.51 -24.61 40.26
N GLY A 431 12.57 -25.46 39.85
CA GLY A 431 12.23 -25.65 38.45
C GLY A 431 10.75 -25.94 38.28
N ARG A 432 10.27 -25.73 37.05
CA ARG A 432 8.95 -26.17 36.64
C ARG A 432 8.99 -27.69 36.43
N GLY A 433 8.22 -28.43 37.24
CA GLY A 433 8.07 -29.88 37.15
C GLY A 433 6.61 -30.30 36.97
N THR A 434 6.36 -31.60 36.83
CA THR A 434 5.00 -32.19 36.84
C THR A 434 4.33 -32.10 38.20
N ASN A 435 5.12 -31.86 39.25
CA ASN A 435 4.63 -31.64 40.60
C ASN A 435 4.96 -30.21 41.06
N PRO A 436 4.04 -29.57 41.79
CA PRO A 436 4.26 -28.27 42.41
C PRO A 436 5.40 -28.34 43.43
N ASN A 437 6.19 -27.28 43.49
CA ASN A 437 7.30 -27.15 44.43
C ASN A 437 6.76 -27.00 45.86
N MET A 438 7.46 -27.62 46.81
CA MET A 438 7.13 -27.58 48.23
C MET A 438 8.24 -26.83 48.98
N ALA A 439 7.86 -25.82 49.76
CA ALA A 439 8.74 -25.12 50.68
C ALA A 439 8.33 -25.42 52.12
N SER A 440 9.14 -26.24 52.80
CA SER A 440 8.93 -26.57 54.21
C SER A 440 9.79 -25.66 55.07
N PHE A 441 9.15 -24.86 55.93
CA PHE A 441 9.79 -24.06 56.95
C PHE A 441 9.65 -24.79 58.28
N THR A 442 10.77 -25.17 58.90
CA THR A 442 10.81 -25.90 60.18
C THR A 442 11.72 -25.19 61.17
N GLN A 443 11.67 -25.54 62.46
CA GLN A 443 12.43 -24.86 63.52
C GLN A 443 12.10 -23.36 63.62
N CYS A 444 10.85 -23.01 63.37
CA CYS A 444 10.37 -21.63 63.37
C CYS A 444 10.09 -21.06 64.76
N ALA A 445 9.89 -21.93 65.76
CA ALA A 445 9.54 -21.55 67.14
C ALA A 445 8.36 -20.55 67.21
N LEU A 446 7.32 -20.79 66.40
CA LEU A 446 6.15 -19.93 66.32
C LEU A 446 5.35 -20.01 67.63
N THR A 447 4.95 -18.85 68.15
CA THR A 447 4.19 -18.76 69.40
C THR A 447 2.70 -18.85 69.10
N ARG A 448 1.96 -19.69 69.85
CA ARG A 448 0.50 -19.78 69.72
C ARG A 448 -0.16 -18.41 69.97
N SER A 449 -1.19 -18.10 69.18
CA SER A 449 -1.94 -16.84 69.23
C SER A 449 -1.18 -15.58 68.79
N GLU A 450 0.07 -15.68 68.33
CA GLU A 450 0.70 -14.63 67.53
C GLU A 450 0.33 -14.79 66.05
N THR A 451 0.32 -13.67 65.30
CA THR A 451 0.06 -13.70 63.85
C THR A 451 1.37 -13.51 63.07
N TYR A 452 1.59 -14.42 62.12
CA TYR A 452 2.77 -14.44 61.26
C TYR A 452 2.35 -14.34 59.79
N GLN A 453 3.25 -13.86 58.95
CA GLN A 453 3.08 -13.84 57.50
C GLN A 453 4.26 -14.55 56.87
N ALA A 454 3.98 -15.47 55.95
CA ALA A 454 4.98 -16.07 55.08
C ALA A 454 5.00 -15.30 53.76
N ARG A 455 6.19 -14.91 53.29
CA ARG A 455 6.38 -14.26 51.99
C ARG A 455 7.54 -14.93 51.25
N HIS A 456 7.44 -14.95 49.93
CA HIS A 456 8.35 -15.62 48.99
C HIS A 456 8.79 -14.65 47.89
#